data_AF-A0A931XJK1-F1
#
_entry.id   AF-A0A931XJK1-F1
#
_cell.length_a   1.000
_cell.length_b   1.000
_cell.length_c   1.000
_cell.angle_alpha   90.00
_cell.angle_beta   90.00
_cell.angle_gamma   90.00
#
_symmetry.space_group_name_H-M   'P 1'
#
loop_
_entity.id
_entity.type
_entity.pdbx_description
1 polymer ?
#
loop_
_entity_poly.entity_id
_entity_poly.type
_entity_poly.pdbx_seq_one_letter_code
_entity_poly.pdbx_strand_id
1 'polypeptide(L)' 'MTSKQLIVLFTTSILLAGCSLPFGGKKAGIQITANPQASVFMDNKSLGQTPVYQNGQKPGTYNIKITAADTTLVPWEGKV' A
#
# COMPACT_ATOMS: atom_id res chain seq x y z
N MET A 1 39.21 29.97 -15.88
CA MET A 1 38.38 28.75 -15.87
C MET A 1 37.87 28.49 -17.27
N THR A 2 38.22 27.37 -17.88
CA THR A 2 37.81 27.02 -19.25
C THR A 2 36.38 26.49 -19.28
N SER A 3 35.63 26.71 -20.36
CA SER A 3 34.21 26.29 -20.43
C SER A 3 34.00 24.78 -20.22
N LYS A 4 35.03 23.97 -20.55
CA LYS A 4 35.07 22.53 -20.25
C LYS A 4 34.98 22.21 -18.76
N GLN A 5 35.58 23.02 -17.89
CA GLN A 5 35.53 22.82 -16.43
C GLN A 5 34.13 23.13 -15.87
N LEU A 6 33.46 24.16 -16.42
CA LEU A 6 32.09 24.51 -16.04
C LEU A 6 31.10 23.40 -16.41
N ILE A 7 31.26 22.79 -17.59
CA ILE A 7 30.41 21.68 -18.04
C ILE A 7 30.52 20.48 -17.09
N VAL A 8 31.76 20.11 -16.70
CA VAL A 8 32.02 19.00 -15.77
C VAL A 8 31.42 19.26 -14.39
N LEU A 9 31.55 20.47 -13.85
CA LEU A 9 30.95 20.86 -12.58
C LEU A 9 29.41 20.79 -12.60
N PHE A 10 28.81 21.13 -13.74
CA PHE A 10 27.35 21.13 -13.90
C PHE A 10 26.77 19.70 -13.98
N THR A 11 27.40 18.80 -14.75
CA THR A 11 26.95 17.39 -14.82
C THR A 11 27.17 16.62 -13.53
N THR A 12 28.28 16.85 -12.82
CA THR A 12 28.52 16.21 -11.51
C THR A 12 27.49 16.65 -10.46
N SER A 13 27.07 17.92 -10.48
CA SER A 13 26.04 18.42 -9.55
C SER A 13 24.67 17.78 -9.78
N ILE A 14 24.31 17.50 -11.04
CA ILE A 14 23.05 16.83 -11.40
C ILE A 14 23.08 15.34 -10.98
N LEU A 15 24.21 14.66 -11.15
CA LEU A 15 24.37 13.27 -10.73
C LEU A 15 24.31 13.11 -9.20
N LEU A 16 24.86 14.07 -8.44
CA LEU A 16 24.79 14.06 -6.97
C LEU A 16 23.42 14.49 -6.42
N ALA A 17 22.60 15.22 -7.18
CA ALA A 17 21.23 15.59 -6.79
C ALA A 17 20.23 14.40 -6.85
N GLY A 18 20.63 13.27 -7.45
CA GLY A 18 19.76 12.11 -7.71
C GLY A 18 19.28 11.34 -6.46
N CYS A 19 19.85 11.59 -5.27
CA CYS A 19 19.54 10.81 -4.06
C CYS A 19 18.23 11.20 -3.35
N SER A 20 17.55 12.28 -3.78
CA SER A 20 16.31 12.77 -3.13
C SER A 20 15.04 12.56 -3.95
N LEU A 21 15.15 11.84 -5.07
CA LEU A 21 14.00 11.61 -5.93
C LEU A 21 12.98 10.68 -5.23
N PRO A 22 11.71 11.11 -5.08
CA PRO A 22 10.65 10.32 -4.46
C PRO A 22 10.14 9.20 -5.40
N PHE A 23 11.05 8.51 -6.10
CA PHE A 23 10.73 7.44 -7.06
C PHE A 23 10.22 6.15 -6.40
N GLY A 24 10.16 6.09 -5.07
CA GLY A 24 9.49 5.03 -4.33
C GLY A 24 8.07 5.43 -3.97
N GLY A 25 7.08 4.94 -4.72
CA GLY A 25 5.68 5.06 -4.31
C GLY A 25 5.48 4.51 -2.90
N LYS A 26 4.78 5.27 -2.05
CA LYS A 26 4.41 4.82 -0.69
C LYS A 26 3.72 3.46 -0.80
N LYS A 27 4.16 2.48 -0.02
CA LYS A 27 3.55 1.14 0.03
C LYS A 27 2.61 1.08 1.22
N ALA A 28 1.45 0.45 1.03
CA ALA A 28 0.53 0.10 2.10
C ALA A 28 0.28 -1.41 2.10
N GLY A 29 -0.18 -1.92 3.23
CA GLY A 29 -0.60 -3.30 3.37
C GLY A 29 -1.70 -3.42 4.42
N ILE A 30 -2.54 -4.43 4.26
CA ILE A 30 -3.68 -4.71 5.14
C ILE A 30 -3.63 -6.18 5.55
N GLN A 31 -3.74 -6.44 6.84
CA GLN A 31 -3.89 -7.77 7.42
C GLN A 31 -5.22 -7.87 8.13
N ILE A 32 -6.00 -8.91 7.83
CA ILE A 32 -7.33 -9.13 8.42
C ILE A 32 -7.36 -10.53 9.01
N THR A 33 -7.58 -10.60 10.32
CA THR A 33 -7.73 -11.84 11.09
C THR A 33 -9.05 -11.83 11.84
N ALA A 34 -9.66 -13.00 12.04
CA ALA A 34 -10.91 -13.13 12.76
C ALA A 34 -10.98 -14.50 13.47
N ASN A 35 -11.75 -14.56 14.55
CA ASN A 35 -12.15 -15.79 15.22
C ASN A 35 -13.62 -15.65 15.66
N PRO A 36 -14.58 -16.43 15.11
CA PRO A 36 -14.40 -17.52 14.15
C PRO A 36 -13.97 -17.04 12.76
N GLN A 37 -13.61 -17.99 11.89
CA GLN A 37 -13.20 -17.72 10.51
C GLN A 37 -14.26 -16.88 9.78
N ALA A 38 -13.82 -15.87 9.02
CA ALA A 38 -14.72 -14.93 8.37
C ALA A 38 -14.35 -14.73 6.88
N SER A 39 -15.37 -14.48 6.07
CA SER A 39 -15.20 -14.05 4.67
C SER A 39 -14.94 -12.55 4.62
N VAL A 40 -13.98 -12.13 3.81
CA VAL A 40 -13.49 -10.76 3.73
C VAL A 40 -13.72 -10.21 2.32
N PHE A 41 -14.23 -8.98 2.26
CA PHE A 41 -14.39 -8.21 1.04
C PHE A 41 -13.71 -6.84 1.19
N MET A 42 -13.03 -6.40 0.15
CA MET A 42 -12.40 -5.09 0.05
C MET A 42 -12.93 -4.39 -1.20
N ASP A 43 -13.55 -3.22 -1.03
CA ASP A 43 -14.20 -2.46 -2.11
C ASP A 43 -15.11 -3.34 -2.99
N ASN A 44 -15.97 -4.12 -2.33
CA ASN A 44 -16.88 -5.10 -2.93
C ASN A 44 -16.22 -6.31 -3.62
N LYS A 45 -14.89 -6.42 -3.61
CA LYS A 45 -14.15 -7.57 -4.14
C LYS A 45 -13.88 -8.60 -3.03
N SER A 46 -14.22 -9.86 -3.28
CA SER A 46 -13.89 -10.96 -2.35
C SER A 46 -12.38 -11.19 -2.27
N LEU A 47 -11.85 -11.22 -1.05
CA LEU A 47 -10.47 -11.56 -0.75
C LEU A 47 -10.32 -12.98 -0.18
N GLY A 48 -11.42 -13.71 -0.01
CA GLY A 48 -11.43 -15.05 0.56
C GLY A 48 -11.76 -15.05 2.05
N GLN A 49 -11.17 -15.98 2.80
CA GLN A 49 -11.43 -16.17 4.23
C GLN A 49 -10.20 -15.80 5.06
N THR A 50 -10.43 -15.26 6.27
CA THR A 50 -9.37 -14.91 7.21
C THR A 50 -8.53 -16.14 7.61
N PRO A 51 -7.20 -16.02 7.74
CA PRO A 51 -6.39 -14.80 7.62
C PRO A 51 -6.18 -14.32 6.18
N VAL A 52 -6.30 -13.02 5.94
CA VAL A 52 -6.03 -12.37 4.64
C VAL A 52 -4.89 -11.37 4.79
N TYR A 53 -3.92 -11.41 3.85
CA TYR A 53 -2.77 -10.51 3.80
C TYR A 53 -2.68 -9.86 2.41
N GLN A 54 -2.90 -8.56 2.35
CA GLN A 54 -2.80 -7.76 1.13
C GLN A 54 -1.60 -6.84 1.22
N ASN A 55 -0.51 -7.22 0.54
CA ASN A 55 0.72 -6.41 0.46
C ASN A 55 0.71 -5.53 -0.80
N GLY A 56 1.50 -4.45 -0.79
CA GLY A 56 1.71 -3.61 -1.97
C GLY A 56 0.46 -2.83 -2.42
N GLN A 57 -0.50 -2.63 -1.51
CA GLN A 57 -1.64 -1.77 -1.78
C GLN A 57 -1.17 -0.32 -1.92
N LYS A 58 -1.89 0.44 -2.75
CA LYS A 58 -1.69 1.89 -2.81
C LYS A 58 -2.20 2.47 -1.49
N PRO A 59 -1.52 3.44 -0.88
CA PRO A 59 -2.07 4.15 0.27
C PRO A 59 -3.38 4.82 -0.15
N GLY A 60 -4.39 4.67 0.69
CA GLY A 60 -5.73 5.14 0.43
C GLY A 60 -6.67 4.57 1.48
N THR A 61 -7.95 4.92 1.35
CA THR A 61 -9.01 4.39 2.20
C THR A 61 -9.71 3.26 1.46
N TYR A 62 -9.84 2.13 2.13
CA TYR A 62 -10.48 0.93 1.62
C TYR A 62 -11.74 0.62 2.43
N ASN A 63 -12.84 0.25 1.76
CA ASN A 63 -14.02 -0.24 2.46
C ASN A 63 -13.89 -1.75 2.67
N ILE A 64 -13.88 -2.19 3.92
CA ILE A 64 -13.72 -3.58 4.31
C ILE A 64 -15.03 -4.10 4.88
N LYS A 65 -15.53 -5.19 4.31
CA LYS A 65 -16.66 -5.95 4.86
C LYS A 65 -16.19 -7.31 5.32
N ILE A 66 -16.58 -7.68 6.53
CA ILE A 66 -16.25 -8.97 7.16
C ILE A 66 -17.56 -9.67 7.53
N THR A 67 -17.68 -10.93 7.14
CA THR A 67 -18.84 -11.76 7.46
C THR A 67 -18.33 -13.05 8.08
N ALA A 68 -18.59 -13.25 9.38
CA ALA A 68 -18.21 -14.46 10.07
C ALA A 68 -18.90 -15.69 9.45
N ALA A 69 -18.26 -16.86 9.55
CA ALA A 69 -18.88 -18.12 9.19
C ALA A 69 -20.07 -18.44 10.11
N ASP A 70 -20.03 -17.95 11.34
CA ASP A 70 -21.14 -18.03 12.27
C ASP A 70 -22.22 -17.00 11.89
N THR A 71 -23.35 -17.51 11.41
CA THR A 71 -24.50 -16.70 10.98
C THR A 71 -25.23 -15.98 12.11
N THR A 72 -24.91 -16.29 13.38
CA THR A 72 -25.46 -15.57 14.54
C THR A 72 -24.74 -14.25 14.79
N LEU A 73 -23.55 -14.05 14.21
CA LEU A 73 -22.76 -12.84 14.35
C LEU A 73 -23.14 -11.82 13.27
N VAL A 74 -23.21 -10.55 13.67
CA VAL A 74 -23.53 -9.45 12.76
C VAL A 74 -22.31 -9.15 11.87
N PRO A 75 -22.49 -8.98 10.54
CA PRO A 75 -21.41 -8.55 9.66
C PRO A 75 -20.88 -7.17 10.05
N TRP A 76 -19.57 -6.99 9.93
CA TRP A 76 -18.93 -5.70 10.15
C TRP A 76 -18.55 -5.06 8.81
N GLU A 77 -18.77 -3.75 8.66
CA GLU A 77 -18.34 -2.98 7.51
C GLU A 77 -17.74 -1.64 7.96
N GLY A 78 -16.56 -1.29 7.45
CA GLY A 78 -15.86 -0.08 7.86
C GLY A 78 -14.75 0.34 6.90
N LYS A 79 -14.40 1.62 6.97
CA LYS A 79 -13.30 2.21 6.18
C LYS A 79 -11.99 2.17 6.98
N VAL A 80 -10.91 1.76 6.32
CA VAL A 80 -9.54 1.67 6.88
C VAL A 80 -8.52 2.27 5.94
#